data_AF-A0A7C2QML3-F1
#
_entry.id   AF-A0A7C2QML3-F1
#
_cell.length_a   1.000
_cell.length_b   1.000
_cell.length_c   1.000
_cell.angle_alpha   90.00
_cell.angle_beta   90.00
_cell.angle_gamma   90.00
#
_symmetry.space_group_name_H-M   'P 1'
#
loop_
_entity.id
_entity.type
_entity.pdbx_description
1 polymer ?
#
loop_
_entity_poly.entity_id
_entity_poly.type
_entity_poly.pdbx_seq_one_letter_code
_entity_poly.pdbx_strand_id
1 'polypeptide(L)'
;MRLGARWALAALVVAELLAALYLWLPRQGAPRLERSLSPEVEERHLITLTVRDPEGRVVSKMYETRSVVNPEMLAARMFATWQVATAGGDRATYLYLSVPAQRLDARGYTIPYADVGHLYDTAIYYYPSLVFLGSGTGGGQTLGSPLGVSAAPSVSYVYNDVWFNLTVTATFSFQQSATVSEAMLATVDDVRGGYYAIVYDSFPAVSVPAGGSLTVQWTFAWKDNGAFTENWGKLWQYALTLNFGGAGQYVNFTDDAGATVSIPWPNMYSGATVALQLAWGTGTSPMSRASYRLQSETGSVQAGFSVAGTGFSVGAAVGGQASEVGLYWLALGFDGKAHRILLMRWVPASALPANTPVNIYVARGG
;
A
#
# COMPACT_ATOMS: atom_id res chain seq x y z
N MET A 1 49.90 39.21 -25.36
CA MET A 1 48.54 38.66 -25.61
C MET A 1 47.63 39.82 -26.02
N ARG A 2 47.12 39.77 -27.26
CA ARG A 2 46.43 40.89 -27.92
C ARG A 2 45.07 41.17 -27.26
N LEU A 3 44.73 42.45 -27.09
CA LEU A 3 43.49 42.94 -26.46
C LEU A 3 42.24 42.16 -26.89
N GLY A 4 42.14 41.77 -28.17
CA GLY A 4 41.00 41.04 -28.73
C GLY A 4 40.73 39.66 -28.11
N ALA A 5 41.75 38.94 -27.63
CA ALA A 5 41.56 37.62 -27.02
C ALA A 5 40.89 37.70 -25.63
N ARG A 6 41.17 38.78 -24.88
CA ARG A 6 40.55 39.02 -23.57
C ARG A 6 39.08 39.41 -23.71
N TRP A 7 38.74 40.20 -24.73
CA TRP A 7 37.35 40.55 -25.03
C TRP A 7 36.55 39.35 -25.53
N ALA A 8 37.14 38.47 -26.34
CA ALA A 8 36.49 37.25 -26.79
C ALA A 8 36.18 36.28 -25.62
N LEU A 9 37.12 36.11 -24.69
CA LEU A 9 36.92 35.30 -23.48
C LEU A 9 35.87 35.91 -22.55
N ALA A 10 35.89 37.23 -22.36
CA ALA A 10 34.87 37.90 -21.56
C ALA A 10 33.47 37.76 -22.18
N ALA A 11 33.35 37.88 -23.50
CA ALA A 11 32.09 37.67 -24.21
C ALA A 11 31.58 36.23 -24.09
N LEU A 12 32.48 35.24 -24.13
CA LEU A 12 32.12 33.83 -23.97
C LEU A 12 31.61 33.53 -22.56
N VAL A 13 32.28 34.05 -21.53
CA VAL A 13 31.87 33.88 -20.13
C VAL A 13 30.53 34.58 -19.86
N VAL A 14 30.30 35.76 -20.44
CA VAL A 14 29.00 36.45 -20.34
C VAL A 14 27.91 35.65 -21.06
N ALA A 15 28.19 35.08 -22.24
CA ALA A 15 27.24 34.24 -22.95
C ALA A 15 26.88 32.96 -22.16
N GLU A 16 27.86 32.31 -21.53
CA GLU A 16 27.63 31.14 -20.67
C GLU A 16 26.84 31.51 -19.41
N LEU A 17 27.13 32.65 -18.79
CA LEU A 17 26.38 33.14 -17.63
C LEU A 17 24.94 33.50 -18.00
N LEU A 18 24.70 34.09 -19.17
CA LEU A 18 23.36 34.39 -19.67
C LEU A 18 22.60 33.12 -20.04
N ALA A 19 23.27 32.11 -20.59
CA ALA A 19 22.68 30.81 -20.87
C ALA A 19 22.35 30.05 -19.56
N ALA A 20 23.23 30.08 -18.58
CA ALA A 20 23.00 29.52 -17.26
C ALA A 20 21.84 30.24 -16.54
N LEU A 21 21.78 31.58 -16.61
CA LEU A 21 20.68 32.36 -16.06
C LEU A 21 19.35 32.06 -16.77
N TYR A 22 19.36 31.91 -18.10
CA TYR A 22 18.18 31.51 -18.88
C TYR A 22 17.69 30.10 -18.54
N LEU A 23 18.60 29.17 -18.26
CA LEU A 23 18.27 27.81 -17.83
C LEU A 23 17.83 27.74 -16.35
N TRP A 24 18.27 28.68 -15.51
CA TRP A 24 18.00 28.70 -14.07
C TRP A 24 16.79 29.55 -13.68
N LEU A 25 16.38 30.50 -14.52
CA LEU A 25 15.15 31.27 -14.33
C LEU A 25 13.92 30.35 -14.49
N PRO A 26 12.98 30.34 -13.54
CA PRO A 26 11.74 29.59 -13.68
C PRO A 26 10.98 30.10 -14.90
N ARG A 27 10.71 29.21 -15.87
CA ARG A 27 10.00 29.53 -17.11
C ARG A 27 8.57 29.98 -16.81
N GLN A 28 8.38 31.26 -16.55
CA GLN A 28 7.06 31.89 -16.51
C GLN A 28 6.63 32.17 -17.95
N GLY A 29 5.80 31.30 -18.52
CA GLY A 29 5.20 31.58 -19.83
C GLY A 29 5.25 30.45 -20.86
N ALA A 30 5.41 29.19 -20.47
CA ALA A 30 4.77 28.16 -21.27
C ALA A 30 3.25 28.39 -21.14
N PRO A 31 2.46 28.40 -22.23
CA PRO A 31 1.02 28.35 -22.10
C PRO A 31 0.72 27.19 -21.15
N ARG A 32 -0.19 27.42 -20.19
CA ARG A 32 -0.85 26.32 -19.50
C ARG A 32 -1.50 25.48 -20.60
N LEU A 33 -0.75 24.55 -21.19
CA LEU A 33 -1.25 23.20 -21.41
C LEU A 33 -1.95 22.93 -20.09
N GLU A 34 -3.29 22.88 -20.14
CA GLU A 34 -4.07 22.30 -19.07
C GLU A 34 -3.27 21.09 -18.64
N ARG A 35 -2.64 21.22 -17.47
CA ARG A 35 -1.81 20.18 -16.92
C ARG A 35 -2.85 19.08 -16.80
N SER A 36 -2.79 18.10 -17.70
CA SER A 36 -3.52 16.85 -17.56
C SER A 36 -2.87 16.23 -16.34
N LEU A 37 -3.21 16.78 -15.18
CA LEU A 37 -2.73 16.42 -13.88
C LEU A 37 -3.10 14.96 -13.78
N SER A 38 -2.09 14.10 -13.61
CA SER A 38 -2.29 12.81 -12.98
C SER A 38 -3.30 13.02 -11.86
N PRO A 39 -4.40 12.24 -11.79
CA PRO A 39 -5.43 12.47 -10.79
C PRO A 39 -4.75 12.53 -9.42
N GLU A 40 -4.87 13.67 -8.73
CA GLU A 40 -4.50 13.74 -7.33
C GLU A 40 -5.46 12.76 -6.63
N VAL A 41 -4.89 11.70 -6.05
CA VAL A 41 -5.67 10.71 -5.31
C VAL A 41 -6.06 11.36 -4.00
N GLU A 42 -7.28 11.88 -3.92
CA GLU A 42 -7.87 12.30 -2.64
C GLU A 42 -8.07 11.06 -1.78
N GLU A 43 -7.57 11.08 -0.55
CA GLU A 43 -7.60 9.96 0.40
C GLU A 43 -8.22 10.41 1.72
N ARG A 44 -9.11 9.59 2.29
CA ARG A 44 -9.69 9.80 3.63
C ARG A 44 -9.58 8.53 4.44
N HIS A 45 -9.17 8.68 5.69
CA HIS A 45 -9.13 7.58 6.67
C HIS A 45 -10.23 7.80 7.68
N LEU A 46 -11.09 6.80 7.82
CA LEU A 46 -12.19 6.83 8.77
C LEU A 46 -12.03 5.64 9.71
N ILE A 47 -12.30 5.86 11.00
CA ILE A 47 -12.46 4.78 11.96
C ILE A 47 -13.87 4.82 12.54
N THR A 48 -14.57 3.70 12.45
CA THR A 48 -15.88 3.51 13.08
C THR A 48 -15.76 2.54 14.24
N LEU A 49 -16.24 2.96 15.40
CA LEU A 49 -16.25 2.20 16.63
C LEU A 49 -17.70 1.89 16.98
N THR A 50 -18.02 0.59 17.07
CA THR A 50 -19.37 0.14 17.42
C THR A 50 -19.31 -0.70 18.69
N VAL A 51 -19.87 -0.18 19.78
CA VAL A 51 -20.02 -0.89 21.05
C VAL A 51 -21.40 -1.53 21.10
N ARG A 52 -21.46 -2.79 21.48
CA ARG A 52 -22.69 -3.48 21.85
C ARG A 52 -22.61 -3.88 23.31
N ASP A 53 -23.60 -3.46 24.11
CA ASP A 53 -23.69 -3.86 25.53
C ASP A 53 -24.27 -5.29 25.66
N PRO A 54 -24.16 -5.92 26.85
CA PRO A 54 -24.71 -7.26 27.10
C PRO A 54 -26.22 -7.36 26.86
N GLU A 55 -26.93 -6.26 27.06
CA GLU A 55 -28.38 -6.14 26.85
C GLU A 55 -28.75 -5.96 25.36
N GLY A 56 -27.77 -5.86 24.47
CA GLY A 56 -27.93 -5.77 23.03
C GLY A 56 -28.09 -4.36 22.47
N ARG A 57 -27.97 -3.31 23.29
CA ARG A 57 -27.97 -1.91 22.82
C ARG A 57 -26.67 -1.62 22.09
N VAL A 58 -26.77 -0.82 21.03
CA VAL A 58 -25.66 -0.51 20.14
C VAL A 58 -25.40 0.99 20.11
N VAL A 59 -24.14 1.38 20.31
CA VAL A 59 -23.67 2.75 20.12
C VAL A 59 -22.56 2.72 19.08
N SER A 60 -22.71 3.51 18.02
CA SER A 60 -21.70 3.62 16.96
C SER A 60 -21.26 5.06 16.77
N LYS A 61 -19.97 5.28 16.62
CA LYS A 61 -19.38 6.59 16.31
C LYS A 61 -18.30 6.43 15.25
N MET A 62 -18.29 7.36 14.30
CA MET A 62 -17.31 7.46 13.25
C MET A 62 -16.45 8.70 13.45
N TYR A 63 -15.15 8.57 13.22
CA TYR A 63 -14.17 9.66 13.27
C TYR A 63 -13.38 9.66 11.97
N GLU A 64 -13.14 10.84 11.42
CA GLU A 64 -12.11 11.03 10.40
C GLU A 64 -10.77 11.18 11.12
N THR A 65 -9.82 10.32 10.77
CA THR A 65 -8.52 10.21 11.44
C THR A 65 -7.39 10.36 10.43
N ARG A 66 -6.16 10.38 10.95
CA ARG A 66 -4.95 10.26 10.14
C ARG A 66 -4.27 8.96 10.55
N SER A 67 -4.81 7.84 10.10
CA SER A 67 -4.25 6.54 10.45
C SER A 67 -2.78 6.49 10.01
N VAL A 68 -1.91 6.03 10.90
CA VAL A 68 -0.51 5.80 10.57
C VAL A 68 -0.43 4.47 9.84
N VAL A 69 -0.21 4.52 8.53
CA VAL A 69 0.02 3.35 7.70
C VAL A 69 1.53 3.15 7.52
N ASN A 70 2.01 1.93 7.71
CA ASN A 70 3.39 1.55 7.41
C ASN A 70 3.45 0.95 5.99
N PRO A 71 3.76 1.77 4.96
CA PRO A 71 3.70 1.35 3.56
C PRO A 71 4.71 0.24 3.24
N GLU A 72 5.86 0.20 3.92
CA GLU A 72 6.86 -0.86 3.71
C GLU A 72 6.33 -2.21 4.17
N MET A 73 5.68 -2.27 5.35
CA MET A 73 5.08 -3.51 5.85
C MET A 73 3.99 -4.01 4.92
N LEU A 74 3.14 -3.09 4.48
CA LEU A 74 2.02 -3.42 3.60
C LEU A 74 2.53 -3.90 2.23
N ALA A 75 3.47 -3.17 1.62
CA ALA A 75 4.06 -3.53 0.34
C ALA A 75 4.83 -4.86 0.41
N ALA A 76 5.54 -5.11 1.51
CA ALA A 76 6.19 -6.40 1.77
C ALA A 76 5.18 -7.53 1.76
N ARG A 77 4.09 -7.37 2.51
CA ARG A 77 3.08 -8.42 2.66
C ARG A 77 2.28 -8.65 1.38
N MET A 78 2.09 -7.61 0.57
CA MET A 78 1.39 -7.69 -0.72
C MET A 78 2.26 -8.22 -1.86
N PHE A 79 3.51 -7.76 -1.97
CA PHE A 79 4.31 -7.86 -3.19
C PHE A 79 5.66 -8.56 -3.01
N ALA A 80 6.07 -8.91 -1.79
CA ALA A 80 7.31 -9.66 -1.61
C ALA A 80 7.17 -11.06 -2.24
N THR A 81 8.29 -11.58 -2.71
CA THR A 81 8.32 -12.90 -3.32
C THR A 81 8.93 -13.89 -2.36
N TRP A 82 8.08 -14.73 -1.80
CA TRP A 82 8.43 -15.49 -0.62
C TRP A 82 9.25 -16.71 -1.02
N GLN A 83 10.54 -16.49 -1.21
CA GLN A 83 11.46 -17.57 -1.51
C GLN A 83 11.68 -18.37 -0.23
N VAL A 84 11.32 -19.65 -0.22
CA VAL A 84 11.73 -20.56 0.85
C VAL A 84 13.23 -20.78 0.74
N ALA A 85 13.96 -20.48 1.82
CA ALA A 85 15.36 -20.87 1.94
C ALA A 85 15.42 -22.40 1.83
N THR A 86 15.90 -22.91 0.70
CA THR A 86 16.15 -24.34 0.55
C THR A 86 17.21 -24.77 1.58
N ALA A 87 17.03 -25.94 2.18
CA ALA A 87 17.97 -26.52 3.13
C ALA A 87 19.39 -26.51 2.55
N GLY A 88 20.23 -25.59 3.02
CA GLY A 88 21.63 -25.47 2.57
C GLY A 88 22.16 -24.07 2.21
N GLY A 89 21.43 -22.97 2.43
CA GLY A 89 22.07 -21.64 2.33
C GLY A 89 21.14 -20.46 2.53
N ASP A 90 21.60 -19.51 3.35
CA ASP A 90 21.00 -18.22 3.71
C ASP A 90 20.75 -17.28 2.51
N ARG A 91 19.86 -17.63 1.58
CA ARG A 91 19.25 -16.64 0.68
C ARG A 91 18.01 -16.05 1.33
N ALA A 92 18.16 -15.52 2.54
CA ALA A 92 17.18 -14.62 3.10
C ALA A 92 17.20 -13.33 2.27
N THR A 93 16.13 -13.06 1.52
CA THR A 93 15.93 -11.72 0.98
C THR A 93 15.59 -10.81 2.15
N TYR A 94 16.41 -9.77 2.34
CA TYR A 94 16.16 -8.76 3.36
C TYR A 94 15.31 -7.66 2.75
N LEU A 95 14.16 -7.39 3.37
CA LEU A 95 13.50 -6.13 3.16
C LEU A 95 14.14 -5.10 4.10
N TYR A 96 14.70 -4.06 3.51
CA TYR A 96 15.19 -2.92 4.25
C TYR A 96 14.02 -2.05 4.67
N LEU A 97 13.93 -1.78 5.97
CA LEU A 97 12.95 -0.86 6.50
C LEU A 97 13.58 0.49 6.76
N SER A 98 12.96 1.54 6.23
CA SER A 98 13.35 2.91 6.52
C SER A 98 12.78 3.41 7.86
N VAL A 99 11.84 2.67 8.46
CA VAL A 99 11.29 2.95 9.80
C VAL A 99 11.53 1.80 10.79
N PRO A 100 11.78 2.08 12.08
CA PRO A 100 11.89 1.05 13.10
C PRO A 100 10.58 0.26 13.20
N ALA A 101 10.66 -1.05 12.96
CA ALA A 101 9.57 -1.95 13.30
C ALA A 101 9.47 -2.08 14.83
N GLN A 102 8.36 -1.65 15.41
CA GLN A 102 8.13 -1.84 16.84
C GLN A 102 7.54 -3.21 17.11
N ARG A 103 8.25 -3.99 17.92
CA ARG A 103 7.87 -5.34 18.32
C ARG A 103 7.00 -5.27 19.58
N LEU A 104 5.83 -5.90 19.58
CA LEU A 104 5.02 -6.06 20.81
C LEU A 104 5.01 -7.53 21.30
N ASP A 105 4.63 -7.80 22.55
CA ASP A 105 4.36 -9.15 23.07
C ASP A 105 2.88 -9.54 22.90
N ALA A 106 2.49 -10.78 23.25
CA ALA A 106 1.10 -11.24 23.12
C ALA A 106 0.08 -10.43 23.94
N ARG A 107 0.55 -9.62 24.88
CA ARG A 107 -0.26 -8.69 25.67
C ARG A 107 -0.32 -7.30 25.02
N GLY A 108 0.52 -7.05 24.03
CA GLY A 108 0.66 -5.85 23.22
C GLY A 108 1.72 -4.86 23.73
N TYR A 109 2.58 -5.26 24.68
CA TYR A 109 3.65 -4.40 25.21
C TYR A 109 4.90 -4.40 24.33
N THR A 110 5.54 -3.25 24.16
CA THR A 110 6.77 -3.14 23.37
C THR A 110 7.91 -3.97 23.95
N ILE A 111 8.51 -4.80 23.10
CA ILE A 111 9.72 -5.56 23.39
C ILE A 111 10.91 -4.75 22.85
N PRO A 112 11.91 -4.41 23.70
CA PRO A 112 13.13 -3.79 23.23
C PRO A 112 13.82 -4.73 22.23
N TYR A 113 13.91 -4.32 20.98
CA TYR A 113 14.65 -5.05 19.95
C TYR A 113 15.80 -4.20 19.44
N ALA A 114 17.01 -4.74 19.55
CA ALA A 114 18.23 -4.12 19.07
C ALA A 114 18.48 -4.60 17.64
N ASP A 115 17.78 -4.04 16.66
CA ASP A 115 18.34 -3.79 15.34
C ASP A 115 17.36 -2.98 14.48
N VAL A 116 17.92 -1.95 13.84
CA VAL A 116 17.27 -1.22 12.75
C VAL A 116 17.51 -2.02 11.46
N GLY A 117 16.45 -2.20 10.66
CA GLY A 117 16.62 -2.17 9.21
C GLY A 117 16.55 -3.48 8.42
N HIS A 118 16.23 -4.63 9.03
CA HIS A 118 16.12 -5.88 8.29
C HIS A 118 14.90 -6.72 8.69
N LEU A 119 13.94 -6.85 7.78
CA LEU A 119 12.90 -7.87 7.87
C LEU A 119 13.29 -9.05 6.98
N TYR A 120 13.29 -10.25 7.57
CA TYR A 120 13.39 -11.48 6.80
C TYR A 120 12.10 -11.64 6.00
N ASP A 121 12.22 -11.75 4.68
CA ASP A 121 11.07 -12.09 3.81
C ASP A 121 10.38 -13.37 4.33
N THR A 122 11.16 -14.32 4.86
CA THR A 122 10.66 -15.54 5.50
C THR A 122 9.80 -15.33 6.75
N ALA A 123 9.94 -14.22 7.48
CA ALA A 123 9.13 -13.97 8.66
C ALA A 123 7.72 -13.47 8.27
N ILE A 124 7.60 -12.51 7.35
CA ILE A 124 6.35 -11.77 7.14
C ILE A 124 5.17 -12.64 6.66
N TYR A 125 5.44 -13.78 6.01
CA TYR A 125 4.39 -14.58 5.38
C TYR A 125 3.85 -15.79 6.14
N TYR A 126 4.60 -16.35 7.10
CA TYR A 126 4.06 -17.44 7.94
C TYR A 126 2.99 -16.93 8.92
N TYR A 127 2.89 -15.61 9.06
CA TYR A 127 2.25 -14.98 10.19
C TYR A 127 0.90 -14.39 9.88
N PRO A 128 -0.10 -14.64 10.74
CA PRO A 128 -1.41 -14.03 10.57
C PRO A 128 -1.32 -12.51 10.77
N SER A 129 -2.27 -11.79 10.17
CA SER A 129 -2.56 -10.42 10.61
C SER A 129 -3.56 -10.49 11.76
N LEU A 130 -3.31 -9.70 12.80
CA LEU A 130 -4.21 -9.54 13.93
C LEU A 130 -4.41 -8.06 14.25
N VAL A 131 -5.56 -7.76 14.84
CA VAL A 131 -5.87 -6.44 15.38
C VAL A 131 -5.75 -6.48 16.89
N PHE A 132 -5.12 -5.47 17.45
CA PHE A 132 -4.88 -5.28 18.89
C PHE A 132 -5.50 -3.97 19.36
N LEU A 133 -5.85 -3.92 20.65
CA LEU A 133 -6.44 -2.75 21.29
C LEU A 133 -5.58 -2.23 22.43
N GLY A 134 -5.62 -0.91 22.60
CA GLY A 134 -4.96 -0.19 23.68
C GLY A 134 -5.87 0.86 24.31
N SER A 135 -5.49 1.31 25.50
CA SER A 135 -6.16 2.35 26.29
C SER A 135 -5.28 3.57 26.57
N GLY A 136 -4.13 3.66 25.89
CA GLY A 136 -3.18 4.76 26.05
C GLY A 136 -3.32 5.85 25.00
N THR A 137 -2.42 6.82 25.04
CA THR A 137 -2.13 7.76 23.96
C THR A 137 -0.65 7.64 23.63
N GLY A 138 -0.25 6.48 23.09
CA GLY A 138 1.14 6.08 22.85
C GLY A 138 1.83 6.87 21.73
N GLY A 139 1.14 7.79 21.06
CA GLY A 139 1.75 8.76 20.17
C GLY A 139 2.52 8.11 19.02
N GLY A 140 1.84 7.26 18.24
CA GLY A 140 2.36 6.75 16.97
C GLY A 140 3.28 5.55 17.11
N GLN A 141 2.70 4.36 16.91
CA GLN A 141 3.32 3.03 16.72
C GLN A 141 3.44 2.12 17.95
N THR A 142 3.10 2.59 19.16
CA THR A 142 2.85 1.72 20.33
C THR A 142 1.37 1.74 20.74
N LEU A 143 0.87 0.62 21.25
CA LEU A 143 -0.32 0.63 22.10
C LEU A 143 0.14 1.13 23.47
N GLY A 144 -0.12 2.40 23.81
CA GLY A 144 0.46 3.02 25.01
C GLY A 144 0.06 2.32 26.32
N SER A 145 -1.08 1.62 26.33
CA SER A 145 -1.51 0.72 27.40
C SER A 145 -2.25 -0.46 26.80
N PRO A 146 -1.54 -1.55 26.45
CA PRO A 146 -2.10 -2.68 25.76
C PRO A 146 -3.13 -3.45 26.59
N LEU A 147 -4.24 -3.85 25.97
CA LEU A 147 -5.32 -4.56 26.66
C LEU A 147 -5.16 -6.10 26.65
N GLY A 148 -4.15 -6.64 25.96
CA GLY A 148 -3.93 -8.08 25.84
C GLY A 148 -5.02 -8.86 25.12
N VAL A 149 -5.80 -8.18 24.29
CA VAL A 149 -6.82 -8.80 23.42
C VAL A 149 -6.41 -8.66 21.96
N SER A 150 -6.75 -9.68 21.16
CA SER A 150 -6.55 -9.67 19.73
C SER A 150 -7.72 -10.30 18.98
N ALA A 151 -7.93 -9.89 17.74
CA ALA A 151 -8.94 -10.46 16.85
C ALA A 151 -8.40 -10.53 15.42
N ALA A 152 -8.83 -11.55 14.67
CA ALA A 152 -8.53 -11.64 13.26
C ALA A 152 -9.27 -10.55 12.48
N PRO A 153 -8.62 -9.86 11.53
CA PRO A 153 -9.28 -8.92 10.66
C PRO A 153 -10.11 -9.63 9.60
N SER A 154 -11.16 -8.95 9.16
CA SER A 154 -11.86 -9.23 7.91
C SER A 154 -11.68 -8.03 6.99
N VAL A 155 -11.58 -8.27 5.68
CA VAL A 155 -11.42 -7.22 4.67
C VAL A 155 -12.57 -7.29 3.69
N SER A 156 -13.15 -6.14 3.40
CA SER A 156 -14.12 -5.94 2.33
C SER A 156 -13.78 -4.68 1.56
N TYR A 157 -14.28 -4.57 0.34
CA TYR A 157 -14.13 -3.38 -0.48
C TYR A 157 -15.41 -3.15 -1.26
N VAL A 158 -15.71 -1.88 -1.48
CA VAL A 158 -16.85 -1.45 -2.28
C VAL A 158 -16.40 -0.29 -3.15
N TYR A 159 -16.99 -0.21 -4.34
CA TYR A 159 -16.91 0.98 -5.17
C TYR A 159 -18.26 1.69 -5.13
N ASN A 160 -18.22 3.01 -5.07
CA ASN A 160 -19.27 3.83 -5.65
C ASN A 160 -18.60 4.67 -6.75
N ASP A 161 -19.34 5.18 -7.73
CA ASP A 161 -18.77 5.82 -8.95
C ASP A 161 -17.80 7.01 -8.71
N VAL A 162 -17.53 7.35 -7.45
CA VAL A 162 -16.60 8.40 -7.01
C VAL A 162 -15.47 7.85 -6.14
N TRP A 163 -15.75 6.87 -5.26
CA TRP A 163 -14.82 6.38 -4.24
C TRP A 163 -14.62 4.87 -4.32
N PHE A 164 -13.36 4.47 -4.18
CA PHE A 164 -12.99 3.11 -3.83
C PHE A 164 -12.76 3.05 -2.33
N ASN A 165 -13.58 2.27 -1.63
CA ASN A 165 -13.51 2.12 -0.19
C ASN A 165 -13.02 0.73 0.17
N LEU A 166 -11.92 0.66 0.90
CA LEU A 166 -11.46 -0.55 1.55
C LEU A 166 -11.81 -0.50 3.03
N THR A 167 -12.42 -1.57 3.53
CA THR A 167 -12.84 -1.67 4.92
C THR A 167 -12.16 -2.85 5.62
N VAL A 168 -11.46 -2.58 6.71
CA VAL A 168 -10.86 -3.60 7.59
C VAL A 168 -11.64 -3.62 8.91
N THR A 169 -12.22 -4.77 9.26
CA THR A 169 -13.07 -4.91 10.44
C THR A 169 -12.54 -5.98 11.39
N ALA A 170 -12.52 -5.68 12.69
CA ALA A 170 -12.23 -6.65 13.75
C ALA A 170 -13.21 -6.49 14.92
N THR A 171 -13.66 -7.61 15.48
CA THR A 171 -14.64 -7.63 16.58
C THR A 171 -14.03 -8.30 17.81
N PHE A 172 -14.21 -7.67 18.96
CA PHE A 172 -13.67 -8.07 20.26
C PHE A 172 -14.81 -8.30 21.24
N SER A 173 -14.66 -9.29 22.10
CA SER A 173 -15.58 -9.53 23.23
C SER A 173 -14.84 -9.35 24.54
N PHE A 174 -15.49 -8.77 25.53
CA PHE A 174 -14.86 -8.40 26.80
C PHE A 174 -15.53 -9.12 27.98
N GLN A 175 -14.74 -9.79 28.81
CA GLN A 175 -15.23 -10.41 30.04
C GLN A 175 -15.34 -9.41 31.21
N GLN A 176 -14.55 -8.33 31.15
CA GLN A 176 -14.51 -7.26 32.15
C GLN A 176 -14.70 -5.92 31.43
N SER A 177 -15.16 -4.90 32.16
CA SER A 177 -15.28 -3.57 31.58
C SER A 177 -13.91 -3.05 31.15
N ALA A 178 -13.85 -2.43 29.97
CA ALA A 178 -12.62 -1.89 29.41
C ALA A 178 -12.83 -0.49 28.86
N THR A 179 -11.76 0.30 28.84
CA THR A 179 -11.70 1.56 28.10
C THR A 179 -10.73 1.38 26.95
N VAL A 180 -11.13 1.76 25.74
CA VAL A 180 -10.34 1.60 24.51
C VAL A 180 -10.15 2.96 23.85
N SER A 181 -8.92 3.30 23.46
CA SER A 181 -8.57 4.55 22.78
C SER A 181 -7.60 4.37 21.62
N GLU A 182 -7.09 3.16 21.41
CA GLU A 182 -6.13 2.85 20.35
C GLU A 182 -6.48 1.51 19.70
N ALA A 183 -6.22 1.40 18.40
CA ALA A 183 -6.29 0.16 17.68
C ALA A 183 -5.13 0.04 16.69
N MET A 184 -4.59 -1.17 16.57
CA MET A 184 -3.46 -1.45 15.70
C MET A 184 -3.67 -2.76 14.93
N LEU A 185 -3.51 -2.71 13.61
CA LEU A 185 -3.37 -3.89 12.76
C LEU A 185 -1.89 -4.23 12.61
N ALA A 186 -1.51 -5.48 12.86
CA ALA A 186 -0.13 -5.93 12.76
C ALA A 186 0.00 -7.39 12.28
N THR A 187 1.18 -7.77 11.80
CA THR A 187 1.56 -9.17 11.53
C THR A 187 2.28 -9.76 12.74
N VAL A 188 2.15 -11.07 12.99
CA VAL A 188 2.60 -11.72 14.25
C VAL A 188 3.84 -12.61 14.10
N ASP A 189 5.02 -12.18 14.50
CA ASP A 189 6.21 -13.06 14.59
C ASP A 189 6.08 -14.09 15.73
N ASP A 190 5.91 -15.37 15.41
CA ASP A 190 5.72 -16.45 16.39
C ASP A 190 7.03 -17.04 16.95
N VAL A 191 8.14 -16.99 16.21
CA VAL A 191 9.42 -17.59 16.64
C VAL A 191 10.01 -16.77 17.78
N ARG A 192 9.62 -15.50 17.87
CA ARG A 192 10.09 -14.58 18.91
C ARG A 192 8.95 -13.93 19.69
N GLY A 193 7.70 -13.97 19.23
CA GLY A 193 6.57 -13.30 19.90
C GLY A 193 6.62 -11.79 19.67
N GLY A 194 6.72 -11.37 18.41
CA GLY A 194 6.81 -9.99 17.97
C GLY A 194 5.63 -9.57 17.09
N TYR A 195 5.44 -8.27 16.89
CA TYR A 195 4.45 -7.76 15.92
C TYR A 195 5.05 -6.71 15.01
N TYR A 196 4.55 -6.58 13.79
CA TYR A 196 4.90 -5.51 12.86
C TYR A 196 3.66 -4.70 12.52
N ALA A 197 3.59 -3.46 13.01
CA ALA A 197 2.46 -2.56 12.78
C ALA A 197 2.30 -2.22 11.30
N ILE A 198 1.09 -2.44 10.77
CA ILE A 198 0.67 -2.07 9.40
C ILE A 198 -0.18 -0.79 9.46
N VAL A 199 -1.16 -0.76 10.35
CA VAL A 199 -2.06 0.39 10.56
C VAL A 199 -2.15 0.65 12.05
N TYR A 200 -2.04 1.91 12.44
CA TYR A 200 -2.29 2.35 13.81
C TYR A 200 -3.23 3.56 13.80
N ASP A 201 -4.14 3.60 14.78
CA ASP A 201 -5.00 4.76 15.01
C ASP A 201 -5.25 4.99 16.50
N SER A 202 -5.49 6.25 16.83
CA SER A 202 -5.85 6.71 18.17
C SER A 202 -7.12 7.55 18.09
N PHE A 203 -8.03 7.34 19.02
CA PHE A 203 -9.37 7.93 19.00
C PHE A 203 -9.85 8.27 20.42
N PRO A 204 -10.90 9.11 20.56
CA PRO A 204 -11.49 9.40 21.86
C PRO A 204 -11.86 8.12 22.60
N ALA A 205 -11.56 8.08 23.89
CA ALA A 205 -11.77 6.90 24.72
C ALA A 205 -13.23 6.40 24.68
N VAL A 206 -13.40 5.11 24.48
CA VAL A 206 -14.68 4.41 24.43
C VAL A 206 -14.74 3.39 25.56
N SER A 207 -15.81 3.43 26.36
CA SER A 207 -16.07 2.44 27.40
C SER A 207 -16.86 1.27 26.85
N VAL A 208 -16.39 0.05 27.11
CA VAL A 208 -17.05 -1.21 26.80
C VAL A 208 -17.41 -1.90 28.10
N PRO A 209 -18.69 -2.12 28.42
CA PRO A 209 -19.08 -2.82 29.64
C PRO A 209 -18.69 -4.31 29.59
N ALA A 210 -18.49 -4.91 30.77
CA ALA A 210 -18.28 -6.35 30.91
C ALA A 210 -19.41 -7.15 30.23
N GLY A 211 -19.06 -8.18 29.47
CA GLY A 211 -19.99 -8.97 28.66
C GLY A 211 -20.34 -8.34 27.31
N GLY A 212 -19.90 -7.10 27.05
CA GLY A 212 -20.12 -6.40 25.78
C GLY A 212 -19.08 -6.73 24.71
N SER A 213 -19.25 -6.11 23.54
CA SER A 213 -18.32 -6.21 22.42
C SER A 213 -17.99 -4.85 21.81
N LEU A 214 -16.81 -4.78 21.19
CA LEU A 214 -16.37 -3.64 20.38
C LEU A 214 -16.04 -4.13 18.98
N THR A 215 -16.61 -3.48 17.98
CA THR A 215 -16.20 -3.61 16.58
C THR A 215 -15.40 -2.37 16.18
N VAL A 216 -14.18 -2.60 15.70
CA VAL A 216 -13.34 -1.56 15.09
C VAL A 216 -13.37 -1.75 13.58
N GLN A 217 -13.68 -0.68 12.86
CA GLN A 217 -13.74 -0.67 11.41
C GLN A 217 -12.93 0.51 10.85
N TRP A 218 -11.79 0.21 10.21
CA TRP A 218 -11.06 1.18 9.40
C TRP A 218 -11.64 1.22 8.00
N THR A 219 -11.85 2.42 7.46
CA THR A 219 -12.20 2.65 6.06
C THR A 219 -11.17 3.55 5.42
N PHE A 220 -10.44 3.02 4.46
CA PHE A 220 -9.54 3.77 3.57
C PHE A 220 -10.32 4.08 2.30
N ALA A 221 -10.64 5.35 2.11
CA ALA A 221 -11.40 5.82 0.96
C ALA A 221 -10.46 6.57 0.02
N TRP A 222 -10.31 6.08 -1.20
CA TRP A 222 -9.59 6.78 -2.27
C TRP A 222 -10.57 7.24 -3.33
N LYS A 223 -10.46 8.50 -3.73
CA LYS A 223 -11.21 9.01 -4.87
C LYS A 223 -10.72 8.30 -6.12
N ASP A 224 -11.62 7.55 -6.71
CA ASP A 224 -11.26 6.51 -7.65
C ASP A 224 -10.94 7.07 -9.03
N ASN A 225 -11.70 8.06 -9.51
CA ASN A 225 -11.58 8.63 -10.86
C ASN A 225 -11.49 7.56 -11.98
N GLY A 226 -12.02 6.35 -11.73
CA GLY A 226 -11.92 5.20 -12.63
C GLY A 226 -10.55 4.53 -12.69
N ALA A 227 -9.68 4.76 -11.71
CA ALA A 227 -8.31 4.27 -11.71
C ALA A 227 -8.13 2.91 -11.02
N PHE A 228 -8.88 2.61 -9.96
CA PHE A 228 -8.72 1.39 -9.18
C PHE A 228 -9.58 0.24 -9.75
N THR A 229 -8.95 -0.93 -9.84
CA THR A 229 -9.66 -2.18 -10.13
C THR A 229 -10.14 -2.84 -8.85
N GLU A 230 -11.08 -3.77 -8.95
CA GLU A 230 -11.46 -4.63 -7.81
C GLU A 230 -10.27 -5.46 -7.31
N ASN A 231 -9.27 -5.68 -8.17
CA ASN A 231 -8.07 -6.44 -7.84
C ASN A 231 -7.22 -5.73 -6.77
N TRP A 232 -7.31 -4.39 -6.67
CA TRP A 232 -6.68 -3.65 -5.57
C TRP A 232 -7.27 -4.07 -4.21
N GLY A 233 -8.60 -4.15 -4.09
CA GLY A 233 -9.26 -4.61 -2.87
C GLY A 233 -8.96 -6.07 -2.55
N LYS A 234 -8.96 -6.92 -3.59
CA LYS A 234 -8.57 -8.33 -3.47
C LYS A 234 -7.13 -8.50 -3.00
N LEU A 235 -6.23 -7.60 -3.37
CA LEU A 235 -4.84 -7.62 -2.91
C LEU A 235 -4.73 -7.29 -1.41
N TRP A 236 -5.54 -6.36 -0.89
CA TRP A 236 -5.63 -6.12 0.56
C TRP A 236 -6.24 -7.31 1.29
N GLN A 237 -7.28 -7.94 0.72
CA GLN A 237 -7.84 -9.16 1.28
C GLN A 237 -6.80 -10.29 1.31
N TYR A 238 -6.09 -10.50 0.20
CA TYR A 238 -4.97 -11.44 0.08
C TYR A 238 -3.93 -11.18 1.17
N ALA A 239 -3.46 -9.94 1.30
CA ALA A 239 -2.42 -9.57 2.25
C ALA A 239 -2.87 -9.71 3.72
N LEU A 240 -4.08 -9.32 4.08
CA LEU A 240 -4.46 -9.17 5.49
C LEU A 240 -5.28 -10.31 6.07
N THR A 241 -5.90 -11.16 5.24
CA THR A 241 -6.82 -12.20 5.75
C THR A 241 -6.29 -13.62 5.58
N LEU A 242 -5.31 -13.83 4.68
CA LEU A 242 -4.76 -15.16 4.46
C LEU A 242 -3.66 -15.47 5.47
N ASN A 243 -3.76 -16.68 6.02
CA ASN A 243 -2.84 -17.22 7.01
C ASN A 243 -2.23 -18.49 6.43
N PHE A 244 -0.91 -18.65 6.60
CA PHE A 244 -0.21 -19.86 6.21
C PHE A 244 -0.83 -21.09 6.90
N GLY A 245 -1.08 -22.16 6.14
CA GLY A 245 -1.69 -23.39 6.67
C GLY A 245 -3.21 -23.35 6.86
N GLY A 246 -3.89 -22.22 6.62
CA GLY A 246 -5.35 -22.09 6.70
C GLY A 246 -6.15 -22.76 5.57
N ALA A 247 -7.46 -22.90 5.73
CA ALA A 247 -8.34 -23.31 4.63
C ALA A 247 -8.53 -22.16 3.63
N GLY A 248 -8.58 -22.44 2.32
CA GLY A 248 -8.83 -21.43 1.29
C GLY A 248 -7.68 -20.42 1.10
N GLN A 249 -6.42 -20.88 1.17
CA GLN A 249 -5.21 -20.06 1.01
C GLN A 249 -5.00 -19.56 -0.42
N TYR A 250 -5.96 -18.82 -0.97
CA TYR A 250 -5.82 -18.13 -2.23
C TYR A 250 -6.88 -17.06 -2.41
N VAL A 251 -6.61 -16.12 -3.33
CA VAL A 251 -7.62 -15.20 -3.84
C VAL A 251 -7.80 -15.40 -5.33
N ASN A 252 -9.07 -15.37 -5.77
CA ASN A 252 -9.46 -15.48 -7.16
C ASN A 252 -9.58 -14.09 -7.81
N PHE A 253 -8.83 -13.91 -8.89
CA PHE A 253 -8.92 -12.75 -9.78
C PHE A 253 -9.63 -13.19 -11.05
N THR A 254 -10.81 -12.64 -11.31
CA THR A 254 -11.68 -13.08 -12.41
C THR A 254 -11.90 -11.90 -13.35
N ASP A 255 -11.67 -12.10 -14.65
CA ASP A 255 -11.97 -11.07 -15.64
C ASP A 255 -13.44 -11.05 -16.08
N ASP A 256 -13.74 -10.09 -16.95
CA ASP A 256 -15.07 -9.86 -17.53
C ASP A 256 -15.55 -11.02 -18.42
N ALA A 257 -14.63 -11.86 -18.89
CA ALA A 257 -14.95 -13.07 -19.64
C ALA A 257 -15.18 -14.29 -18.73
N GLY A 258 -15.00 -14.14 -17.41
CA GLY A 258 -15.14 -15.19 -16.41
C GLY A 258 -13.87 -16.05 -16.22
N ALA A 259 -12.77 -15.73 -16.91
CA ALA A 259 -11.51 -16.42 -16.71
C ALA A 259 -10.94 -16.08 -15.34
N THR A 260 -10.58 -17.10 -14.56
CA THR A 260 -10.13 -16.93 -13.18
C THR A 260 -8.67 -17.35 -13.03
N VAL A 261 -7.88 -16.48 -12.41
CA VAL A 261 -6.54 -16.75 -11.91
C VAL A 261 -6.60 -16.86 -10.39
N SER A 262 -6.17 -18.00 -9.86
CA SER A 262 -6.12 -18.26 -8.42
C SER A 262 -4.68 -18.11 -7.93
N ILE A 263 -4.47 -17.12 -7.07
CA ILE A 263 -3.14 -16.82 -6.51
C ILE A 263 -3.04 -17.40 -5.10
N PRO A 264 -2.17 -18.40 -4.86
CA PRO A 264 -2.01 -19.01 -3.55
C PRO A 264 -1.32 -18.08 -2.55
N TRP A 265 -1.65 -18.29 -1.27
CA TRP A 265 -0.84 -17.88 -0.14
C TRP A 265 -0.05 -19.10 0.34
N PRO A 266 1.28 -19.14 0.31
CA PRO A 266 2.17 -18.05 -0.09
C PRO A 266 2.40 -17.86 -1.60
N ASN A 267 2.64 -16.62 -2.05
CA ASN A 267 3.08 -16.37 -3.44
C ASN A 267 4.60 -16.47 -3.56
N MET A 268 5.09 -17.63 -4.01
CA MET A 268 6.51 -17.96 -4.06
C MET A 268 7.14 -17.67 -5.43
N TYR A 269 6.97 -16.47 -5.97
CA TYR A 269 7.51 -16.10 -7.30
C TYR A 269 9.05 -16.07 -7.29
N SER A 270 9.74 -16.90 -8.07
CA SER A 270 11.21 -16.84 -8.13
C SER A 270 11.68 -15.64 -8.96
N GLY A 271 12.28 -14.65 -8.31
CA GLY A 271 13.02 -13.58 -8.98
C GLY A 271 12.46 -12.16 -8.89
N ALA A 272 11.72 -11.78 -7.84
CA ALA A 272 11.36 -10.37 -7.67
C ALA A 272 11.94 -9.74 -6.40
N THR A 273 13.01 -8.97 -6.61
CA THR A 273 13.12 -7.69 -5.92
C THR A 273 12.07 -6.77 -6.57
N VAL A 274 10.88 -6.71 -5.95
CA VAL A 274 9.64 -5.98 -6.33
C VAL A 274 8.91 -6.51 -7.57
N ALA A 275 7.77 -7.18 -7.34
CA ALA A 275 6.90 -7.80 -8.35
C ALA A 275 5.97 -6.83 -9.11
N LEU A 276 6.26 -5.53 -9.10
CA LEU A 276 5.42 -4.50 -9.71
C LEU A 276 5.89 -4.17 -11.13
N GLN A 277 4.94 -4.08 -12.06
CA GLN A 277 5.19 -3.67 -13.43
C GLN A 277 4.31 -2.50 -13.84
N LEU A 278 4.87 -1.59 -14.61
CA LEU A 278 4.11 -0.56 -15.31
C LEU A 278 3.97 -0.99 -16.76
N ALA A 279 2.74 -0.99 -17.27
CA ALA A 279 2.44 -1.35 -18.64
C ALA A 279 1.72 -0.24 -19.37
N TRP A 280 1.78 -0.26 -20.69
CA TRP A 280 1.13 0.72 -21.55
C TRP A 280 0.48 0.09 -22.76
N GLY A 281 -0.53 0.78 -23.28
CA GLY A 281 -1.35 0.29 -24.37
C GLY A 281 -1.97 1.37 -25.23
N THR A 282 -2.77 0.94 -26.18
CA THR A 282 -3.50 1.79 -27.13
C THR A 282 -5.01 1.76 -26.91
N GLY A 283 -5.50 1.10 -25.86
CA GLY A 283 -6.90 1.12 -25.49
C GLY A 283 -7.36 2.49 -25.02
N THR A 284 -8.58 2.85 -25.40
CA THR A 284 -9.22 4.15 -25.09
C THR A 284 -10.59 3.98 -24.44
N SER A 285 -11.12 2.75 -24.41
CA SER A 285 -12.42 2.46 -23.80
C SER A 285 -12.31 2.54 -22.27
N PRO A 286 -13.41 2.87 -21.56
CA PRO A 286 -13.46 2.74 -20.10
C PRO A 286 -13.08 1.33 -19.66
N MET A 287 -12.43 1.21 -18.50
CA MET A 287 -12.00 -0.08 -18.01
C MET A 287 -13.19 -0.82 -17.41
N SER A 288 -13.24 -2.13 -17.60
CA SER A 288 -13.97 -2.94 -16.62
C SER A 288 -13.14 -3.11 -15.36
N ARG A 289 -13.76 -2.89 -14.21
CA ARG A 289 -13.10 -2.98 -12.90
C ARG A 289 -12.66 -4.40 -12.53
N ALA A 290 -13.26 -5.42 -13.13
CA ALA A 290 -12.88 -6.82 -12.94
C ALA A 290 -11.72 -7.24 -13.86
N SER A 291 -11.42 -6.45 -14.90
CA SER A 291 -10.35 -6.81 -15.82
C SER A 291 -9.00 -6.89 -15.12
N TYR A 292 -8.30 -8.01 -15.29
CA TYR A 292 -6.94 -8.18 -14.80
C TYR A 292 -5.90 -7.72 -15.82
N ARG A 293 -6.28 -7.13 -16.97
CA ARG A 293 -5.35 -6.68 -18.03
C ARG A 293 -5.78 -5.39 -18.73
N LEU A 294 -4.83 -4.72 -19.38
CA LEU A 294 -5.11 -3.59 -20.27
C LEU A 294 -5.87 -4.04 -21.52
N GLN A 295 -6.60 -3.10 -22.14
CA GLN A 295 -7.44 -3.40 -23.31
C GLN A 295 -6.59 -3.79 -24.53
N SER A 296 -5.53 -3.04 -24.79
CA SER A 296 -4.63 -3.25 -25.93
C SER A 296 -3.19 -2.96 -25.48
N GLU A 297 -2.64 -3.85 -24.67
CA GLU A 297 -1.28 -3.72 -24.17
C GLU A 297 -0.26 -3.84 -25.30
N THR A 298 0.74 -2.96 -25.28
CA THR A 298 1.82 -2.91 -26.29
C THR A 298 3.21 -3.06 -25.68
N GLY A 299 3.32 -2.92 -24.36
CA GLY A 299 4.58 -3.15 -23.65
C GLY A 299 4.43 -3.00 -22.14
N SER A 300 5.47 -3.43 -21.43
CA SER A 300 5.58 -3.30 -19.98
C SER A 300 7.04 -3.20 -19.55
N VAL A 301 7.27 -2.62 -18.39
CA VAL A 301 8.57 -2.49 -17.75
C VAL A 301 8.44 -2.76 -16.26
N GLN A 302 9.51 -3.25 -15.64
CA GLN A 302 9.59 -3.31 -14.19
C GLN A 302 9.49 -1.89 -13.62
N ALA A 303 8.64 -1.70 -12.62
CA ALA A 303 8.49 -0.40 -12.00
C ALA A 303 9.49 -0.24 -10.84
N GLY A 304 10.07 0.95 -10.73
CA GLY A 304 10.80 1.36 -9.55
C GLY A 304 9.83 1.58 -8.38
N PHE A 305 10.29 1.31 -7.17
CA PHE A 305 9.54 1.51 -5.93
C PHE A 305 10.35 2.37 -4.99
N SER A 306 9.70 3.34 -4.35
CA SER A 306 10.30 4.20 -3.34
C SER A 306 9.29 4.46 -2.24
N VAL A 307 9.75 4.44 -0.99
CA VAL A 307 8.96 4.83 0.18
C VAL A 307 9.45 6.17 0.69
N ALA A 308 8.51 7.08 0.97
CA ALA A 308 8.81 8.35 1.59
C ALA A 308 7.65 8.76 2.52
N GLY A 309 7.98 8.99 3.80
CA GLY A 309 6.97 9.37 4.80
C GLY A 309 5.94 8.27 5.04
N THR A 310 4.65 8.63 4.97
CA THR A 310 3.51 7.71 5.15
C THR A 310 3.10 6.99 3.86
N GLY A 311 3.88 7.14 2.78
CA GLY A 311 3.51 6.75 1.42
C GLY A 311 4.57 6.00 0.66
N PHE A 312 4.15 5.40 -0.47
CA PHE A 312 5.07 4.89 -1.47
C PHE A 312 4.71 5.37 -2.88
N SER A 313 5.73 5.43 -3.74
CA SER A 313 5.57 5.74 -5.15
C SER A 313 6.08 4.58 -6.00
N VAL A 314 5.33 4.28 -7.05
CA VAL A 314 5.70 3.32 -8.08
C VAL A 314 5.88 4.08 -9.39
N GLY A 315 7.05 3.95 -10.01
CA GLY A 315 7.41 4.80 -11.14
C GLY A 315 8.15 4.07 -12.24
N ALA A 316 7.85 4.40 -13.49
CA ALA A 316 8.61 4.01 -14.67
C ALA A 316 8.35 4.96 -15.83
N ALA A 317 9.05 4.77 -16.96
CA ALA A 317 8.76 5.48 -18.20
C ALA A 317 8.07 4.54 -19.21
N VAL A 318 7.07 5.04 -19.94
CA VAL A 318 6.46 4.26 -21.02
C VAL A 318 7.44 4.10 -22.17
N GLY A 319 7.61 2.89 -22.71
CA GLY A 319 8.56 2.64 -23.80
C GLY A 319 8.06 3.07 -25.19
N GLY A 320 6.79 3.43 -25.32
CA GLY A 320 6.14 3.80 -26.58
C GLY A 320 4.98 4.78 -26.37
N GLN A 321 4.32 5.18 -27.46
CA GLN A 321 3.12 6.00 -27.37
C GLN A 321 2.00 5.24 -26.65
N ALA A 322 1.34 5.87 -25.69
CA ALA A 322 0.40 5.20 -24.80
C ALA A 322 -0.91 5.98 -24.64
N SER A 323 -2.06 5.34 -24.89
CA SER A 323 -3.40 5.88 -24.59
C SER A 323 -4.03 5.26 -23.34
N GLU A 324 -3.36 4.28 -22.74
CA GLU A 324 -3.67 3.73 -21.43
C GLU A 324 -2.37 3.30 -20.74
N VAL A 325 -2.36 3.37 -19.42
CA VAL A 325 -1.27 2.92 -18.55
C VAL A 325 -1.85 2.06 -17.44
N GLY A 326 -1.15 0.99 -17.05
CA GLY A 326 -1.57 0.07 -16.01
C GLY A 326 -0.48 -0.22 -14.98
N LEU A 327 -0.88 -0.38 -13.72
CA LEU A 327 -0.05 -0.95 -12.67
C LEU A 327 -0.40 -2.42 -12.48
N TYR A 328 0.57 -3.30 -12.66
CA TYR A 328 0.41 -4.74 -12.50
C TYR A 328 1.16 -5.26 -11.29
N TRP A 329 0.57 -6.25 -10.64
CA TRP A 329 1.27 -7.20 -9.79
C TRP A 329 1.57 -8.49 -10.56
N LEU A 330 2.82 -8.93 -10.53
CA LEU A 330 3.27 -10.21 -11.08
C LEU A 330 3.23 -11.28 -10.00
N ALA A 331 2.47 -12.36 -10.22
CA ALA A 331 2.25 -13.41 -9.23
C ALA A 331 2.29 -14.80 -9.86
N LEU A 332 2.76 -15.81 -9.11
CA LEU A 332 2.60 -17.22 -9.52
C LEU A 332 1.18 -17.71 -9.22
N GLY A 333 0.50 -18.30 -10.20
CA GLY A 333 -0.77 -18.99 -9.98
C GLY A 333 -0.58 -20.43 -9.49
N PHE A 334 -1.67 -21.09 -9.06
CA PHE A 334 -1.65 -22.53 -8.77
C PHE A 334 -1.24 -23.41 -9.94
N ASP A 335 -1.38 -22.90 -11.17
CA ASP A 335 -0.90 -23.56 -12.39
C ASP A 335 0.62 -23.49 -12.56
N GLY A 336 1.34 -22.88 -11.61
CA GLY A 336 2.79 -22.71 -11.64
C GLY A 336 3.26 -21.67 -12.66
N LYS A 337 2.35 -20.89 -13.25
CA LYS A 337 2.67 -19.87 -14.25
C LYS A 337 2.64 -18.47 -13.66
N ALA A 338 3.44 -17.59 -14.23
CA ALA A 338 3.44 -16.17 -13.93
C ALA A 338 2.20 -15.50 -14.56
N HIS A 339 1.45 -14.77 -13.76
CA HIS A 339 0.28 -14.00 -14.18
C HIS A 339 0.46 -12.54 -13.80
N ARG A 340 -0.05 -11.64 -14.65
CA ARG A 340 -0.12 -10.21 -14.36
C ARG A 340 -1.53 -9.85 -13.96
N ILE A 341 -1.67 -9.28 -12.77
CA ILE A 341 -2.94 -8.85 -12.19
C ILE A 341 -2.99 -7.32 -12.21
N LEU A 342 -3.88 -6.75 -13.03
CA LEU A 342 -4.02 -5.31 -13.16
C LEU A 342 -4.67 -4.71 -11.91
N LEU A 343 -3.92 -3.87 -11.21
CA LEU A 343 -4.31 -3.22 -9.96
C LEU A 343 -4.92 -1.84 -10.18
N MET A 344 -4.35 -1.09 -11.14
CA MET A 344 -4.83 0.24 -11.50
C MET A 344 -4.69 0.45 -12.99
N ARG A 345 -5.60 1.24 -13.58
CA ARG A 345 -5.51 1.68 -14.97
C ARG A 345 -5.79 3.16 -15.07
N TRP A 346 -5.02 3.84 -15.89
CA TRP A 346 -5.24 5.24 -16.20
C TRP A 346 -5.36 5.42 -17.70
N VAL A 347 -6.43 6.10 -18.13
CA VAL A 347 -6.62 6.54 -19.52
C VAL A 347 -6.35 8.05 -19.55
N PRO A 348 -5.16 8.49 -19.99
CA PRO A 348 -4.84 9.90 -20.11
C PRO A 348 -5.76 10.61 -21.12
N ALA A 349 -6.02 11.90 -20.91
CA ALA A 349 -6.87 12.71 -21.81
C ALA A 349 -6.29 12.83 -23.24
N SER A 350 -4.97 12.66 -23.37
CA SER A 350 -4.26 12.60 -24.64
C SER A 350 -3.18 11.52 -24.58
N ALA A 351 -2.91 10.87 -25.71
CA ALA A 351 -1.87 9.86 -25.79
C ALA A 351 -0.51 10.41 -25.32
N LEU A 352 0.13 9.68 -24.40
CA LEU A 352 1.45 9.99 -23.89
C LEU A 352 2.51 9.66 -24.95
N PRO A 353 3.50 10.53 -25.18
CA PRO A 353 4.67 10.20 -25.98
C PRO A 353 5.50 9.07 -25.37
N ALA A 354 6.34 8.43 -26.19
CA ALA A 354 7.36 7.51 -25.69
C ALA A 354 8.30 8.20 -24.70
N ASN A 355 8.81 7.44 -23.73
CA ASN A 355 9.65 7.87 -22.61
C ASN A 355 8.97 8.84 -21.63
N THR A 356 7.64 8.99 -21.69
CA THR A 356 6.92 9.78 -20.68
C THR A 356 7.01 9.09 -19.31
N PRO A 357 7.51 9.77 -18.27
CA PRO A 357 7.53 9.23 -16.93
C PRO A 357 6.11 9.18 -16.35
N VAL A 358 5.78 8.06 -15.72
CA VAL A 358 4.54 7.84 -14.99
C VAL A 358 4.89 7.45 -13.57
N ASN A 359 4.31 8.16 -12.60
CA ASN A 359 4.46 7.88 -11.18
C ASN A 359 3.07 7.72 -10.56
N ILE A 360 2.87 6.62 -9.85
CA ILE A 360 1.67 6.32 -9.08
C ILE A 360 2.04 6.48 -7.61
N TYR A 361 1.34 7.37 -6.90
CA TYR A 361 1.54 7.58 -5.47
C TYR A 361 0.44 6.83 -4.73
N VAL A 362 0.84 5.93 -3.84
CA VAL A 362 -0.06 5.16 -2.98
C VAL A 362 0.20 5.58 -1.54
N ALA A 363 -0.85 6.11 -0.92
CA ALA A 363 -0.85 6.77 0.39
C ALA A 363 -0.03 8.06 0.42
N ARG A 364 -0.70 9.21 0.47
CA ARG A 364 -0.11 10.42 1.06
C ARG A 364 -1.17 11.03 1.95
N GLY A 365 -1.45 10.35 3.05
CA GLY A 365 -2.03 10.99 4.23
C GLY A 365 -0.97 11.93 4.82
N GLY A 366 -0.98 13.18 4.38
CA GLY A 366 -0.06 14.24 4.81
C GLY A 366 -0.29 15.56 4.11
#